data_AF-A0AAN9CEN1-F1
#
_entry.id   AF-A0AAN9CEN1-F1
#
_cell.length_a   1.000
_cell.length_b   1.000
_cell.length_c   1.000
_cell.angle_alpha   90.00
_cell.angle_beta   90.00
_cell.angle_gamma   90.00
#
_symmetry.space_group_name_H-M   'P 1'
#
loop_
_entity.id
_entity.type
_entity.pdbx_description
1 polymer ?
#
loop_
_entity_poly.entity_id
_entity_poly.type
_entity_poly.pdbx_seq_one_letter_code
_entity_poly.pdbx_strand_id
1 'polypeptide(L)'
;MVKGDVNKPKGKTSAYAYFVQTSRDEHKRKSPDVPINFSEFSKRCSERWRALSAVEKSRFEDLAKVDKVRYDKEMKTYVPPKGVGKTGRKKKDPNAPKRPPSAFFVFCAEYRPTIKSENPGLSIGETAKKLGERWSKQTIKDRVPFEQKAAKLREKYEKDVAAYRAGGGASKKAPGRPTGSAKKVQPEADDDDDDEEEEDEDEDEDEEDDDDDE
;
A
#
# COMPACT_ATOMS: atom_id res chain seq x y z
N MET A 1 -18.30 14.23 -6.40
CA MET A 1 -17.19 14.16 -5.43
C MET A 1 -17.72 13.63 -4.12
N VAL A 2 -17.28 12.46 -3.66
CA VAL A 2 -17.46 12.08 -2.25
C VAL A 2 -16.58 13.05 -1.47
N LYS A 3 -17.19 14.01 -0.75
CA LYS A 3 -16.46 14.86 0.17
C LYS A 3 -15.87 13.90 1.22
N GLY A 4 -14.54 13.79 1.26
CA GLY A 4 -13.85 13.03 2.30
C GLY A 4 -14.28 13.51 3.68
N ASP A 5 -14.05 12.69 4.71
CA ASP A 5 -14.40 13.05 6.08
C ASP A 5 -13.83 14.43 6.44
N VAL A 6 -14.73 15.34 6.81
CA VAL A 6 -14.41 16.72 7.19
C VAL A 6 -13.57 16.75 8.47
N ASN A 7 -13.70 15.73 9.32
CA ASN A 7 -12.95 15.59 10.56
C ASN A 7 -11.61 14.88 10.36
N LYS A 8 -11.30 14.38 9.15
CA LYS A 8 -10.00 13.77 8.88
C LYS A 8 -8.90 14.84 8.99
N PRO A 9 -7.87 14.62 9.81
CA PRO A 9 -6.70 15.48 9.88
C PRO A 9 -6.14 15.77 8.48
N LYS A 10 -5.82 17.04 8.21
CA LYS A 10 -5.19 17.41 6.94
C LYS A 10 -3.81 16.77 6.86
N GLY A 11 -3.51 16.16 5.72
CA GLY A 11 -2.25 15.47 5.46
C GLY A 11 -1.01 16.31 5.76
N LYS A 12 0.12 15.62 5.95
CA LYS A 12 1.43 16.24 6.20
C LYS A 12 1.82 17.16 5.03
N THR A 13 2.23 18.38 5.35
CA THR A 13 2.70 19.39 4.42
C THR A 13 4.22 19.26 4.30
N SER A 14 4.71 19.01 3.08
CA SER A 14 6.15 18.88 2.82
C SER A 14 6.87 20.23 2.84
N ALA A 15 8.20 20.21 2.94
CA ALA A 15 9.04 21.39 2.89
C ALA A 15 8.80 22.21 1.61
N TYR A 16 8.73 21.52 0.47
CA TYR A 16 8.40 22.13 -0.82
C TYR A 16 6.99 22.74 -0.83
N ALA A 17 5.99 22.08 -0.22
CA ALA A 17 4.64 22.63 -0.16
C ALA A 17 4.56 23.93 0.67
N TYR A 18 5.28 23.99 1.80
CA TYR A 18 5.44 25.24 2.56
C TYR A 18 6.13 26.33 1.72
N PHE A 19 7.18 25.98 0.99
CA PHE A 19 7.87 26.92 0.11
C PHE A 19 6.98 27.46 -1.03
N VAL A 20 6.19 26.59 -1.65
CA VAL A 20 5.21 27.00 -2.68
C VAL A 20 4.16 27.92 -2.08
N GLN A 21 3.72 27.66 -0.85
CA GLN A 21 2.78 28.52 -0.14
C GLN A 21 3.37 29.90 0.16
N THR A 22 4.60 29.97 0.70
CA THR A 22 5.28 31.25 0.93
C THR A 22 5.53 32.01 -0.36
N SER A 23 5.87 31.31 -1.45
CA SER A 23 6.07 31.91 -2.78
C SER A 23 4.77 32.48 -3.34
N ARG A 24 3.63 31.82 -3.07
CA ARG A 24 2.31 32.26 -3.51
C ARG A 24 1.86 33.49 -2.75
N ASP A 25 2.11 33.52 -1.45
CA ASP A 25 1.77 34.67 -0.60
C ASP A 25 2.66 35.88 -0.92
N GLU A 26 3.93 35.65 -1.24
CA GLU A 26 4.84 36.68 -1.75
C GLU A 26 4.33 37.27 -3.07
N HIS A 27 3.87 36.43 -4.01
CA HIS A 27 3.31 36.90 -5.28
C HIS A 27 2.03 37.70 -5.08
N LYS A 28 1.12 37.26 -4.21
CA LYS A 28 -0.10 38.03 -3.89
C LYS A 28 0.21 39.39 -3.25
N ARG A 29 1.26 39.46 -2.42
CA ARG A 29 1.69 40.70 -1.77
C ARG A 29 2.34 41.68 -2.75
N LYS A 30 3.15 41.18 -3.69
CA LYS A 30 3.89 42.02 -4.65
C LYS A 30 3.10 42.36 -5.90
N SER A 31 2.24 41.45 -6.35
CA SER A 31 1.43 41.56 -7.56
C SER A 31 -0.01 41.11 -7.28
N PRO A 32 -0.77 41.87 -6.48
CA PRO A 32 -2.14 41.50 -6.09
C PRO A 32 -3.11 41.45 -7.29
N ASP A 33 -2.91 42.29 -8.31
CA ASP A 33 -3.77 42.39 -9.50
C ASP A 33 -3.41 41.41 -10.63
N VAL A 34 -2.26 40.72 -10.53
CA VAL A 34 -1.85 39.77 -11.57
C VAL A 34 -2.29 38.36 -11.16
N PRO A 35 -3.27 37.75 -11.87
CA PRO A 35 -3.72 36.41 -11.54
C PRO A 35 -2.59 35.40 -11.73
N ILE A 36 -2.40 34.53 -10.74
CA ILE A 36 -1.37 33.50 -10.76
C ILE A 36 -1.77 32.41 -11.75
N ASN A 37 -1.05 32.32 -12.87
CA ASN A 37 -1.16 31.17 -13.75
C ASN A 37 -0.50 29.95 -13.08
N PHE A 38 -1.29 28.95 -12.68
CA PHE A 38 -0.81 27.78 -11.94
C PHE A 38 0.29 27.01 -12.68
N SER A 39 0.19 26.86 -14.01
CA SER A 39 1.19 26.10 -14.79
C SER A 39 2.56 26.78 -14.76
N GLU A 40 2.57 28.09 -14.99
CA GLU A 40 3.81 28.90 -14.99
C GLU A 40 4.37 29.08 -13.58
N PHE A 41 3.49 29.28 -12.59
CA PHE A 41 3.88 29.41 -11.20
C PHE A 41 4.50 28.12 -10.66
N SER A 42 3.91 26.95 -10.99
CA SER A 42 4.45 25.66 -10.58
C SER A 42 5.85 25.40 -11.16
N LYS A 43 6.10 25.77 -12.42
CA LYS A 43 7.43 25.67 -13.04
C LYS A 43 8.44 26.58 -12.32
N ARG A 44 8.10 27.86 -12.13
CA ARG A 44 8.95 28.84 -11.43
C ARG A 44 9.26 28.43 -9.99
N CYS A 45 8.28 27.87 -9.27
CA CYS A 45 8.50 27.34 -7.92
C CYS A 45 9.44 26.14 -7.92
N SER A 46 9.32 25.22 -8.88
CA SER A 46 10.22 24.07 -8.97
C SER A 46 11.67 24.51 -9.22
N GLU A 47 11.88 25.41 -10.18
CA GLU A 47 13.20 25.97 -10.49
C GLU A 47 13.80 26.71 -9.29
N ARG A 48 13.01 27.59 -8.64
CA ARG A 48 13.43 28.33 -7.46
C ARG A 48 13.78 27.40 -6.31
N TRP A 49 12.97 26.37 -6.05
CA TRP A 49 13.26 25.38 -5.01
C TRP A 49 14.57 24.62 -5.28
N ARG A 50 14.84 24.22 -6.52
CA ARG A 50 16.12 23.56 -6.87
C ARG A 50 17.31 24.49 -6.64
N ALA A 51 17.17 25.77 -6.99
CA ALA A 51 18.19 26.80 -6.82
C ALA A 51 18.38 27.29 -5.38
N LEU A 52 17.46 27.00 -4.45
CA LEU A 52 17.63 27.38 -3.04
C LEU A 52 18.83 26.67 -2.41
N SER A 53 19.53 27.41 -1.55
CA SER A 53 20.61 26.88 -0.73
C SER A 53 20.11 25.89 0.34
N ALA A 54 21.00 25.04 0.85
CA ALA A 54 20.67 24.09 1.92
C ALA A 54 20.12 24.81 3.18
N VAL A 55 20.66 25.99 3.50
CA VAL A 55 20.21 26.78 4.65
C VAL A 55 18.77 27.28 4.47
N GLU A 56 18.41 27.73 3.27
CA GLU A 56 17.04 28.18 2.97
C GLU A 56 16.05 27.00 2.93
N LYS A 57 16.49 25.85 2.41
CA LYS A 57 15.69 24.60 2.42
C LYS A 57 15.48 24.08 3.84
N SER A 58 16.50 24.13 4.68
CA SER A 58 16.48 23.68 6.09
C SER A 58 15.34 24.34 6.87
N ARG A 59 15.10 25.65 6.68
CA ARG A 59 13.94 26.34 7.29
C ARG A 59 12.60 25.69 6.93
N PHE A 60 12.42 25.26 5.68
CA PHE A 60 11.20 24.61 5.23
C PHE A 60 11.12 23.15 5.67
N GLU A 61 12.25 22.47 5.79
CA GLU A 61 12.35 21.12 6.34
C GLU A 61 11.94 21.10 7.81
N ASP A 62 12.36 22.09 8.60
CA ASP A 62 11.95 22.20 10.00
C ASP A 62 10.44 22.46 10.13
N LEU A 63 9.87 23.28 9.26
CA LEU A 63 8.41 23.45 9.18
C LEU A 63 7.69 22.13 8.84
N ALA A 64 8.25 21.35 7.92
CA ALA A 64 7.71 20.04 7.56
C ALA A 64 7.82 19.02 8.71
N LYS A 65 8.91 19.05 9.49
CA LYS A 65 9.08 18.23 10.70
C LYS A 65 8.02 18.58 11.75
N VAL A 66 7.78 19.88 11.99
CA VAL A 66 6.72 20.33 12.91
C VAL A 66 5.34 19.89 12.43
N ASP A 67 5.07 19.97 11.11
CA ASP A 67 3.80 19.52 10.55
C ASP A 67 3.60 18.01 10.62
N LYS A 68 4.69 17.23 10.46
CA LYS A 68 4.69 15.78 10.69
C LYS A 68 4.21 15.48 12.11
N VAL A 69 4.77 16.14 13.13
CA VAL A 69 4.37 15.96 14.53
C VAL A 69 2.91 16.38 14.76
N ARG A 70 2.48 17.51 14.18
CA ARG A 70 1.07 17.95 14.23
C ARG A 70 0.15 16.87 13.68
N TYR A 71 0.41 16.39 12.47
CA TYR A 71 -0.40 15.36 11.82
C TYR A 71 -0.43 14.07 12.63
N ASP A 72 0.71 13.60 13.13
CA ASP A 72 0.80 12.36 13.89
C ASP A 72 -0.02 12.47 15.20
N LYS A 73 0.02 13.63 15.86
CA LYS A 73 -0.81 13.92 17.04
C LYS A 73 -2.29 13.96 16.71
N GLU A 74 -2.69 14.65 15.65
CA GLU A 74 -4.09 14.74 15.21
C GLU A 74 -4.63 13.37 14.75
N MET A 75 -3.83 12.58 14.04
CA MET A 75 -4.19 11.23 13.62
C MET A 75 -4.34 10.28 14.80
N LYS A 76 -3.50 10.41 15.83
CA LYS A 76 -3.63 9.60 17.06
C LYS A 76 -4.94 9.86 17.80
N THR A 77 -5.47 11.07 17.76
CA THR A 77 -6.76 11.40 18.38
C THR A 77 -7.95 11.24 17.43
N TYR A 78 -7.69 11.05 16.14
CA TYR A 78 -8.73 10.91 15.13
C TYR A 78 -9.28 9.48 15.10
N VAL A 79 -10.59 9.37 15.33
CA VAL A 79 -11.33 8.13 15.17
C VAL A 79 -12.12 8.22 13.87
N PRO A 80 -11.75 7.47 12.82
CA PRO A 80 -12.49 7.51 11.56
C PRO A 80 -13.93 7.00 11.77
N PRO A 81 -14.95 7.69 11.22
CA PRO A 81 -16.31 7.22 11.27
C PRO A 81 -16.42 5.87 10.54
N LYS A 82 -17.26 4.97 11.07
CA LYS A 82 -17.49 3.65 10.48
C LYS A 82 -17.84 3.79 8.99
N GLY A 83 -17.00 3.21 8.13
CA GLY A 83 -17.20 3.21 6.67
C GLY A 83 -16.54 4.35 5.88
N VAL A 84 -15.86 5.32 6.53
CA VAL A 84 -15.33 6.52 5.83
C VAL A 84 -13.81 6.47 5.59
N GLY A 85 -13.10 5.48 6.13
CA GLY A 85 -11.66 5.24 5.87
C GLY A 85 -11.37 4.14 4.84
N LYS A 86 -12.29 3.20 4.65
CA LYS A 86 -12.18 2.16 3.62
C LYS A 86 -12.70 2.74 2.31
N THR A 87 -11.91 3.57 1.61
CA THR A 87 -12.15 3.74 0.17
C THR A 87 -12.09 2.34 -0.41
N GLY A 88 -13.26 1.76 -0.71
CA GLY A 88 -13.38 0.34 -1.02
C GLY A 88 -12.30 -0.04 -2.01
N ARG A 89 -11.49 -1.06 -1.65
CA ARG A 89 -10.50 -1.63 -2.57
C ARG A 89 -11.21 -1.74 -3.92
N LYS A 90 -10.69 -1.06 -4.96
CA LYS A 90 -11.33 -1.05 -6.29
C LYS A 90 -11.69 -2.50 -6.61
N LYS A 91 -12.95 -2.76 -6.98
CA LYS A 91 -13.39 -4.12 -7.32
C LYS A 91 -12.38 -4.68 -8.33
N LYS A 92 -11.68 -5.74 -7.95
CA LYS A 92 -10.73 -6.41 -8.82
C LYS A 92 -11.49 -6.84 -10.08
N ASP A 93 -10.91 -6.59 -11.25
CA ASP A 93 -11.53 -7.00 -12.51
C ASP A 93 -11.79 -8.51 -12.48
N PRO A 94 -13.02 -8.99 -12.76
CA PRO A 94 -13.32 -10.42 -12.77
C PRO A 94 -12.48 -11.22 -13.77
N ASN A 95 -11.97 -10.55 -14.81
CA ASN A 95 -11.15 -11.13 -15.87
C ASN A 95 -9.64 -11.00 -15.62
N ALA A 96 -9.21 -10.28 -14.58
CA ALA A 96 -7.80 -10.21 -14.25
C ALA A 96 -7.34 -11.55 -13.64
N PRO A 97 -6.14 -12.04 -14.01
CA PRO A 97 -5.54 -13.18 -13.33
C PRO A 97 -5.54 -12.96 -11.81
N LYS A 98 -5.85 -14.00 -11.03
CA LYS A 98 -5.81 -13.94 -9.56
C LYS A 98 -4.37 -14.12 -9.07
N ARG A 99 -3.97 -13.35 -8.05
CA ARG A 99 -2.64 -13.47 -7.42
C ARG A 99 -2.42 -14.93 -6.97
N PRO A 100 -1.24 -15.50 -7.22
CA PRO A 100 -0.91 -16.86 -6.80
C PRO A 100 -0.74 -16.90 -5.27
N PRO A 101 -1.01 -18.06 -4.63
CA PRO A 101 -0.76 -18.24 -3.20
C PRO A 101 0.75 -18.17 -2.90
N SER A 102 1.11 -17.62 -1.73
CA SER A 102 2.48 -17.64 -1.22
C SER A 102 2.92 -19.05 -0.78
N ALA A 103 4.21 -19.22 -0.48
CA ALA A 103 4.75 -20.49 0.01
C ALA A 103 4.02 -21.00 1.26
N PHE A 104 3.73 -20.09 2.19
CA PHE A 104 2.93 -20.39 3.38
C PHE A 104 1.52 -20.88 3.03
N PHE A 105 0.82 -20.21 2.11
CA PHE A 105 -0.52 -20.65 1.70
C PHE A 105 -0.53 -21.99 0.96
N VAL A 106 0.53 -22.30 0.19
CA VAL A 106 0.71 -23.63 -0.41
C VAL A 106 0.88 -24.69 0.69
N PHE A 107 1.69 -24.41 1.71
CA PHE A 107 1.83 -25.26 2.89
C PHE A 107 0.49 -25.43 3.63
N CYS A 108 -0.21 -24.34 3.92
CA CYS A 108 -1.52 -24.39 4.57
C CYS A 108 -2.52 -25.26 3.80
N ALA A 109 -2.55 -25.15 2.47
CA ALA A 109 -3.45 -25.96 1.65
C ALA A 109 -3.19 -27.47 1.80
N GLU A 110 -1.93 -27.88 1.93
CA GLU A 110 -1.54 -29.30 2.09
C GLU A 110 -1.77 -29.81 3.51
N TYR A 111 -1.53 -28.99 4.54
CA TYR A 111 -1.58 -29.44 5.96
C TYR A 111 -2.91 -29.15 6.67
N ARG A 112 -3.73 -28.22 6.16
CA ARG A 112 -5.08 -27.97 6.68
C ARG A 112 -5.97 -29.21 6.74
N PRO A 113 -6.06 -30.09 5.71
CA PRO A 113 -6.85 -31.32 5.81
C PRO A 113 -6.33 -32.27 6.89
N THR A 114 -5.01 -32.33 7.10
CA THR A 114 -4.38 -33.14 8.15
C THR A 114 -4.79 -32.65 9.54
N ILE A 115 -4.66 -31.35 9.81
CA ILE A 115 -5.03 -30.77 11.11
C ILE A 115 -6.54 -30.89 11.35
N LYS A 116 -7.36 -30.70 10.32
CA LYS A 116 -8.80 -30.89 10.40
C LYS A 116 -9.19 -32.35 10.67
N SER A 117 -8.43 -33.32 10.16
CA SER A 117 -8.67 -34.74 10.44
C SER A 117 -8.22 -35.13 11.84
N GLU A 118 -7.08 -34.60 12.29
CA GLU A 118 -6.58 -34.79 13.67
C GLU A 118 -7.51 -34.11 14.69
N ASN A 119 -8.15 -33.00 14.32
CA ASN A 119 -8.97 -32.19 15.20
C ASN A 119 -10.23 -31.68 14.48
N PRO A 120 -11.25 -32.54 14.26
CA PRO A 120 -12.43 -32.20 13.47
C PRO A 120 -13.36 -31.14 14.11
N GLY A 121 -13.07 -30.69 15.33
CA GLY A 121 -13.83 -29.67 16.04
C GLY A 121 -13.15 -28.29 16.13
N LEU A 122 -11.94 -28.11 15.61
CA LEU A 122 -11.26 -26.81 15.66
C LEU A 122 -11.91 -25.81 14.70
N SER A 123 -11.99 -24.57 15.16
CA SER A 123 -12.35 -23.45 14.30
C SER A 123 -11.30 -23.26 13.19
N ILE A 124 -11.72 -22.65 12.08
CA ILE A 124 -10.82 -22.28 10.98
C ILE A 124 -9.67 -21.41 11.50
N GLY A 125 -9.97 -20.45 12.39
CA GLY A 125 -8.95 -19.58 12.99
C GLY A 125 -7.95 -20.32 13.88
N GLU A 126 -8.40 -21.32 14.65
CA GLU A 126 -7.52 -22.14 15.49
C GLU A 126 -6.63 -23.07 14.63
N THR A 127 -7.20 -23.58 13.54
CA THR A 127 -6.45 -24.36 12.54
C THR A 127 -5.36 -23.51 11.88
N ALA A 128 -5.68 -22.26 11.52
CA ALA A 128 -4.72 -21.32 10.95
C ALA A 128 -3.57 -21.01 11.93
N LYS A 129 -3.87 -20.75 13.21
CA LYS A 129 -2.85 -20.55 14.25
C LYS A 129 -1.90 -21.75 14.37
N LYS A 130 -2.43 -22.98 14.39
CA LYS A 130 -1.61 -24.21 14.40
C LYS A 130 -0.74 -24.35 13.15
N LEU A 131 -1.23 -23.94 11.98
CA LEU A 131 -0.46 -23.95 10.73
C LEU A 131 0.67 -22.92 10.76
N GLY A 132 0.41 -21.71 11.25
CA GLY A 132 1.42 -20.67 11.44
C GLY A 132 2.55 -21.14 12.36
N GLU A 133 2.21 -21.69 13.52
CA GLU A 133 3.22 -22.25 14.44
C GLU A 133 4.04 -23.39 13.81
N ARG A 134 3.40 -24.29 13.04
CA ARG A 134 4.11 -25.36 12.34
C ARG A 134 5.04 -24.78 11.27
N TRP A 135 4.61 -23.77 10.53
CA TRP A 135 5.42 -23.09 9.51
C TRP A 135 6.64 -22.41 10.13
N SER A 136 6.47 -21.64 11.21
CA SER A 136 7.57 -21.00 11.93
C SER A 136 8.61 -22.01 12.45
N LYS A 137 8.18 -23.23 12.80
CA LYS A 137 9.06 -24.34 13.24
C LYS A 137 9.70 -25.13 12.09
N GLN A 138 9.21 -25.01 10.85
CA GLN A 138 9.84 -25.66 9.70
C GLN A 138 11.23 -25.05 9.45
N THR A 139 12.19 -25.90 9.11
CA THR A 139 13.52 -25.44 8.72
C THR A 139 13.49 -24.88 7.30
N ILE A 140 14.46 -24.03 6.94
CA ILE A 140 14.59 -23.47 5.58
C ILE A 140 14.53 -24.60 4.54
N LYS A 141 15.21 -25.73 4.78
CA LYS A 141 15.25 -26.90 3.89
C LYS A 141 13.86 -27.48 3.62
N ASP A 142 13.00 -27.51 4.63
CA ASP A 142 11.64 -28.03 4.49
C ASP A 142 10.70 -27.00 3.84
N ARG A 143 11.04 -25.71 3.93
CA ARG A 143 10.33 -24.61 3.24
C ARG A 143 10.65 -24.52 1.75
N VAL A 144 11.88 -24.86 1.33
CA VAL A 144 12.33 -24.86 -0.08
C VAL A 144 11.31 -25.50 -1.05
N PRO A 145 10.77 -26.70 -0.83
CA PRO A 145 9.81 -27.28 -1.77
C PRO A 145 8.52 -26.46 -1.88
N PHE A 146 8.07 -25.80 -0.81
CA PHE A 146 6.89 -24.93 -0.83
C PHE A 146 7.17 -23.61 -1.54
N GLU A 147 8.35 -23.04 -1.33
CA GLU A 147 8.82 -21.85 -2.06
C GLU A 147 8.97 -22.12 -3.55
N GLN A 148 9.52 -23.27 -3.94
CA GLN A 148 9.62 -23.68 -5.33
C GLN A 148 8.23 -23.89 -5.97
N LYS A 149 7.29 -24.51 -5.24
CA LYS A 149 5.89 -24.64 -5.70
C LYS A 149 5.25 -23.26 -5.89
N ALA A 150 5.40 -22.35 -4.93
CA ALA A 150 4.89 -20.99 -5.03
C ALA A 150 5.55 -20.20 -6.16
N ALA A 151 6.86 -20.38 -6.39
CA ALA A 151 7.58 -19.74 -7.48
C ALA A 151 7.07 -20.20 -8.86
N LYS A 152 6.79 -21.50 -9.04
CA LYS A 152 6.17 -22.01 -10.27
C LYS A 152 4.77 -21.43 -10.50
N LEU A 153 3.97 -21.27 -9.45
CA LEU A 153 2.66 -20.63 -9.53
C LEU A 153 2.78 -19.13 -9.89
N ARG A 154 3.81 -18.47 -9.36
CA ARG A 154 4.16 -17.08 -9.69
C ARG A 154 4.54 -16.90 -11.15
N GLU A 155 5.43 -17.74 -11.66
CA GLU A 155 5.84 -17.70 -13.07
C GLU A 155 4.64 -17.90 -14.01
N LYS A 156 3.73 -18.82 -13.67
CA LYS A 156 2.48 -19.02 -14.43
C LYS A 156 1.61 -17.77 -14.39
N TYR A 157 1.42 -17.18 -13.22
CA TYR A 157 0.65 -15.95 -13.05
C TYR A 157 1.24 -14.78 -13.84
N GLU A 158 2.56 -14.63 -13.84
CA GLU A 158 3.24 -13.59 -14.61
C GLU A 158 3.00 -13.73 -16.11
N LYS A 159 3.03 -14.96 -16.64
CA LYS A 159 2.65 -15.24 -18.03
C LYS A 159 1.19 -14.91 -18.31
N ASP A 160 0.27 -15.30 -17.42
CA ASP A 160 -1.17 -15.01 -17.54
C ASP A 160 -1.43 -13.49 -17.48
N VAL A 161 -0.72 -12.76 -16.61
CA VAL A 161 -0.80 -11.29 -16.51
C VAL A 161 -0.21 -10.61 -17.74
N ALA A 162 0.91 -11.10 -18.27
CA ALA A 162 1.49 -10.59 -19.50
C ALA A 162 0.52 -10.76 -20.68
N ALA A 163 -0.12 -11.92 -20.80
CA ALA A 163 -1.16 -12.18 -21.80
C ALA A 163 -2.40 -11.29 -21.59
N TYR A 164 -2.85 -11.11 -20.35
CA TYR A 164 -3.96 -10.22 -20.02
C TYR A 164 -3.67 -8.75 -20.36
N ARG A 165 -2.45 -8.28 -20.07
CA ARG A 165 -2.00 -6.93 -20.41
C ARG A 165 -1.91 -6.74 -21.94
N ALA A 166 -1.31 -7.71 -22.65
CA ALA A 166 -1.19 -7.68 -24.10
C ALA A 166 -2.54 -7.76 -24.83
N GLY A 167 -3.52 -8.48 -24.27
CA GLY A 167 -4.88 -8.59 -24.78
C GLY A 167 -5.77 -7.35 -24.58
N GLY A 168 -5.21 -6.24 -24.09
CA GLY A 168 -5.94 -5.00 -23.85
C GLY A 168 -6.68 -4.97 -22.51
N GLY A 169 -6.06 -5.52 -21.45
CA GLY A 169 -6.60 -5.64 -20.10
C GLY A 169 -7.49 -4.47 -19.66
N ALA A 170 -8.57 -4.79 -18.93
CA ALA A 170 -9.62 -3.90 -18.42
C ALA A 170 -10.31 -2.96 -19.44
N SER A 171 -9.85 -2.89 -20.70
CA SER A 171 -10.20 -1.81 -21.64
C SER A 171 -11.31 -2.17 -22.64
N LYS A 172 -11.85 -3.39 -22.58
CA LYS A 172 -13.04 -3.77 -23.36
C LYS A 172 -14.23 -3.98 -22.44
N LYS A 173 -15.00 -2.91 -22.20
CA LYS A 173 -16.44 -3.06 -21.94
C LYS A 173 -17.06 -3.68 -23.20
N ALA A 174 -17.18 -5.00 -23.23
CA ALA A 174 -18.02 -5.68 -24.20
C ALA A 174 -19.48 -5.67 -23.70
N PRO A 175 -20.46 -5.52 -24.61
CA PRO A 175 -21.84 -5.16 -24.29
C PRO A 175 -22.62 -6.34 -23.71
N GLY A 176 -23.56 -6.04 -22.82
CA GLY A 176 -24.32 -7.04 -22.07
C GLY A 176 -25.17 -7.97 -22.93
N ARG A 177 -25.45 -9.15 -22.38
CA ARG A 177 -26.63 -9.97 -22.68
C ARG A 177 -26.99 -10.87 -21.48
N PRO A 178 -28.22 -11.41 -21.41
CA PRO A 178 -29.21 -10.96 -20.45
C PRO A 178 -29.53 -12.02 -19.39
N THR A 179 -30.31 -11.57 -18.42
CA THR A 179 -30.94 -12.29 -17.32
C THR A 179 -31.58 -13.63 -17.69
N GLY A 180 -31.32 -14.65 -16.86
CA GLY A 180 -32.28 -15.72 -16.55
C GLY A 180 -31.78 -17.16 -16.68
N SER A 181 -31.37 -17.78 -15.56
CA SER A 181 -31.87 -19.10 -15.09
C SER A 181 -31.15 -19.62 -13.84
N ALA A 182 -31.91 -19.66 -12.74
CA ALA A 182 -31.95 -20.63 -11.64
C ALA A 182 -30.66 -21.23 -10.99
N LYS A 183 -30.36 -20.71 -9.79
CA LYS A 183 -30.26 -21.43 -8.49
C LYS A 183 -29.42 -22.73 -8.40
N LYS A 184 -28.30 -22.65 -7.68
CA LYS A 184 -28.02 -23.56 -6.54
C LYS A 184 -27.12 -22.86 -5.51
N VAL A 185 -27.55 -22.94 -4.26
CA VAL A 185 -27.02 -22.26 -3.07
C VAL A 185 -26.07 -23.23 -2.35
N GLN A 186 -24.86 -22.79 -1.98
CA GLN A 186 -24.13 -23.23 -0.77
C GLN A 186 -23.28 -22.05 -0.24
N PRO A 187 -22.99 -21.99 1.09
CA PRO A 187 -22.47 -20.81 1.75
C PRO A 187 -20.94 -20.87 1.87
N GLU A 188 -20.23 -19.95 1.21
CA GLU A 188 -18.80 -19.77 1.38
C GLU A 188 -18.56 -18.57 2.29
N ALA A 189 -17.77 -18.81 3.33
CA ALA A 189 -17.47 -17.90 4.42
C ALA A 189 -16.72 -16.63 3.96
N ASP A 190 -17.12 -15.53 4.58
CA ASP A 190 -16.38 -14.27 4.74
C ASP A 190 -15.02 -14.61 5.39
N ASP A 191 -13.93 -14.50 4.63
CA ASP A 191 -12.56 -14.60 5.16
C ASP A 191 -11.92 -13.22 4.99
N ASP A 192 -11.88 -12.52 6.13
CA ASP A 192 -11.35 -11.18 6.36
C ASP A 192 -9.81 -11.24 6.20
N ASP A 193 -9.35 -10.72 5.06
CA ASP A 193 -7.95 -10.62 4.62
C ASP A 193 -7.29 -9.40 5.29
N ASP A 194 -6.87 -9.60 6.55
CA ASP A 194 -5.96 -8.73 7.31
C ASP A 194 -4.56 -9.36 7.26
N ASP A 195 -3.71 -8.83 6.39
CA ASP A 195 -2.33 -9.27 6.16
C ASP A 195 -1.46 -7.99 6.16
N GLU A 196 -1.07 -7.58 7.37
CA GLU A 196 -0.01 -6.61 7.63
C GLU A 196 1.28 -7.40 7.92
N GLU A 197 2.10 -7.62 6.91
CA GLU A 197 3.54 -7.91 7.08
C GLU A 197 4.32 -6.77 6.39
N GLU A 198 4.71 -5.78 7.19
CA GLU A 198 5.73 -4.78 6.86
C GLU A 198 7.09 -5.42 7.18
N GLU A 199 7.82 -5.83 6.14
CA GLU A 199 9.24 -6.16 6.22
C GLU A 199 10.03 -4.85 6.01
N ASP A 200 10.39 -4.18 7.11
CA ASP A 200 11.39 -3.12 7.15
C ASP A 200 12.79 -3.77 7.16
N GLU A 201 13.38 -3.96 5.98
CA GLU A 201 14.82 -4.19 5.79
C GLU A 201 15.45 -2.89 5.24
N ASP A 202 15.80 -1.97 6.13
CA ASP A 202 16.75 -0.89 5.82
C ASP A 202 18.11 -1.27 6.43
N GLU A 203 18.91 -1.93 5.59
CA GLU A 203 20.30 -2.27 5.77
C GLU A 203 21.14 -1.05 5.31
N ASP A 204 21.54 -0.18 6.24
CA ASP A 204 22.55 0.86 6.00
C ASP A 204 23.82 0.46 6.77
N GLU A 205 24.66 -0.34 6.09
CA GLU A 205 26.08 -0.55 6.40
C GLU A 205 26.89 0.69 5.99
N ASP A 206 27.69 1.16 6.95
CA ASP A 206 29.07 1.64 6.80
C ASP A 206 29.37 2.93 6.01
N GLU A 207 29.79 3.95 6.76
CA GLU A 207 31.10 4.57 6.47
C GLU A 207 31.82 4.89 7.79
N GLU A 208 32.95 4.22 7.95
CA GLU A 208 33.91 4.28 9.05
C GLU A 208 34.59 5.65 9.12
N ASP A 209 34.77 6.20 10.33
CA ASP A 209 35.74 7.26 10.57
C ASP A 209 36.81 6.67 11.51
N ASP A 210 37.83 6.13 10.88
CA ASP A 210 39.14 5.81 11.45
C ASP A 210 40.08 7.02 11.23
N ASP A 211 41.14 7.08 12.03
CA ASP A 211 42.20 8.12 12.14
C ASP A 211 41.88 9.32 13.07
N ASP A 212 42.43 9.43 14.29
CA ASP A 212 43.81 9.33 14.83
C ASP A 212 44.51 10.70 15.00
N ASP A 213 45.28 10.76 16.08
CA ASP A 213 46.20 11.76 16.65
C ASP A 213 46.58 13.04 15.86
N GLU A 214 46.45 14.22 16.50
CA GLU A 214 47.57 15.01 17.12
C GLU A 214 47.09 16.42 17.59
#